data_AF-A0AA96ZUV3-F1
#
_entry.id   AF-A0AA96ZUV3-F1
#
_cell.length_a   1.000
_cell.length_b   1.000
_cell.length_c   1.000
_cell.angle_alpha   90.00
_cell.angle_beta   90.00
_cell.angle_gamma   90.00
#
_symmetry.space_group_name_H-M   'P 1'
#
loop_
_entity.id
_entity.type
_entity.pdbx_description
1 polymer ?
#
loop_
_entity_poly.entity_id
_entity_poly.type
_entity_poly.pdbx_seq_one_letter_code
_entity_poly.pdbx_strand_id
1 'polypeptide(L)'
;MAFSFSDSKMAVLPFSELPVRYRINASPWQPKASDFESGVELAETLLEKAVGIYNEKASEDFVEFMAKNPASNWAQTDLFIELDKYYRQYIPFLNEKGEHCFWMNFFCRPVGNWKLHRVEVKAGGTCYFSIGFNIDTGKRFDFLVNGKE
;
A
#
# COMPACT_ATOMS: atom_id res chain seq x y z
N MET A 1 15.70 -0.40 10.28
CA MET A 1 16.32 -1.21 9.19
C MET A 1 16.72 -0.17 8.16
N ALA A 2 17.99 0.04 7.82
CA ALA A 2 18.36 1.19 6.99
C ALA A 2 17.69 1.09 5.60
N PHE A 3 16.75 1.99 5.30
CA PHE A 3 16.03 2.02 4.03
C PHE A 3 16.94 2.55 2.92
N SER A 4 17.34 1.68 2.01
CA SER A 4 18.07 2.06 0.80
C SER A 4 17.12 2.04 -0.40
N PHE A 5 16.71 3.21 -0.87
CA PHE A 5 15.92 3.35 -2.11
C PHE A 5 16.69 2.95 -3.38
N SER A 6 17.96 2.54 -3.25
CA SER A 6 18.74 1.98 -4.37
C SER A 6 18.30 0.56 -4.76
N ASP A 7 17.47 -0.11 -3.94
CA ASP A 7 16.84 -1.37 -4.31
C ASP A 7 15.71 -1.16 -5.33
N SER A 8 15.81 -1.87 -6.45
CA SER A 8 15.07 -1.63 -7.70
C SER A 8 13.54 -1.67 -7.62
N LYS A 9 12.95 -2.08 -6.48
CA LYS A 9 11.51 -2.28 -6.26
C LYS A 9 10.77 -1.10 -5.62
N MET A 10 11.45 -0.05 -5.20
CA MET A 10 10.81 1.11 -4.57
C MET A 10 10.90 2.37 -5.45
N ALA A 11 9.90 3.24 -5.34
CA ALA A 11 9.89 4.56 -5.96
C ALA A 11 9.18 5.58 -5.06
N VAL A 12 9.75 6.77 -4.95
CA VAL A 12 9.09 7.92 -4.31
C VAL A 12 8.54 8.80 -5.43
N LEU A 13 7.24 9.03 -5.43
CA LEU A 13 6.56 9.83 -6.44
C LEU A 13 6.26 11.25 -5.93
N PRO A 14 6.20 12.23 -6.83
CA PRO A 14 5.85 13.60 -6.44
C PRO A 14 4.39 13.71 -5.99
N PHE A 15 4.08 14.76 -5.22
CA PHE A 15 2.72 15.08 -4.76
C PHE A 15 1.69 15.15 -5.91
N SER A 16 2.11 15.51 -7.12
CA SER A 16 1.26 15.51 -8.33
C SER A 16 0.73 14.14 -8.74
N GLU A 17 1.26 13.06 -8.17
CA GLU A 17 0.81 11.68 -8.40
C GLU A 17 -0.19 11.22 -7.31
N LEU A 18 -0.40 11.99 -6.24
CA LEU A 18 -1.35 11.65 -5.16
C LEU A 18 -2.78 11.49 -5.71
N PRO A 19 -3.58 10.47 -5.30
CA PRO A 19 -4.95 10.34 -5.81
C PRO A 19 -5.74 11.63 -5.60
N VAL A 20 -6.49 12.04 -6.63
CA VAL A 20 -7.18 13.35 -6.68
C VAL A 20 -7.98 13.63 -5.40
N ARG A 21 -8.69 12.62 -4.86
CA ARG A 21 -9.49 12.74 -3.65
C ARG A 21 -8.71 13.22 -2.41
N TYR A 22 -7.43 12.91 -2.31
CA TYR A 22 -6.58 13.36 -1.19
C TYR A 22 -5.84 14.64 -1.50
N ARG A 23 -5.70 15.01 -2.78
CA ARG A 23 -4.94 16.19 -3.18
C ARG A 23 -5.67 17.50 -2.87
N ILE A 24 -7.01 17.48 -2.89
CA ILE A 24 -7.84 18.69 -2.80
C ILE A 24 -7.55 19.52 -1.54
N ASN A 25 -7.38 18.88 -0.38
CA ASN A 25 -7.11 19.54 0.91
C ASN A 25 -5.71 19.22 1.45
N ALA A 26 -4.81 18.72 0.61
CA ALA A 26 -3.45 18.37 1.01
C ALA A 26 -2.43 19.37 0.47
N SER A 27 -1.25 19.35 1.06
CA SER A 27 -0.09 20.08 0.56
C SER A 27 1.12 19.15 0.40
N PRO A 28 2.07 19.49 -0.51
CA PRO A 28 3.27 18.69 -0.68
C PRO A 28 4.12 18.71 0.59
N TRP A 29 4.53 17.52 1.04
CA TRP A 29 5.53 17.40 2.09
C TRP A 29 6.92 17.33 1.45
N GLN A 30 7.84 18.22 1.85
CA GLN A 30 9.24 18.24 1.40
C GLN A 30 10.17 17.93 2.57
N PRO A 31 10.23 16.67 3.03
CA PRO A 31 11.06 16.29 4.16
C PRO A 31 12.56 16.37 3.85
N LYS A 32 13.36 16.58 4.90
CA LYS A 32 14.78 16.22 4.86
C LYS A 32 14.90 14.69 4.76
N ALA A 33 16.02 14.20 4.24
CA ALA A 33 16.23 12.76 4.05
C ALA A 33 15.97 11.94 5.32
N SER A 34 16.46 12.38 6.48
CA SER A 34 16.26 11.70 7.78
C SER A 34 14.79 11.61 8.20
N ASP A 35 14.03 12.68 7.97
CA ASP A 35 12.61 12.76 8.36
C ASP A 35 11.77 11.87 7.43
N PHE A 36 12.15 11.82 6.16
CA PHE A 36 11.55 10.92 5.18
C PHE A 36 11.81 9.46 5.52
N GLU A 37 13.07 9.10 5.80
CA GLU A 37 13.47 7.74 6.17
C GLU A 37 12.70 7.28 7.41
N SER A 38 12.69 8.09 8.47
CA SER A 38 11.95 7.79 9.70
C SER A 38 10.44 7.66 9.45
N GLY A 39 9.87 8.53 8.60
CA GLY A 39 8.47 8.44 8.21
C GLY A 39 8.12 7.17 7.44
N VAL A 40 9.02 6.71 6.57
CA VAL A 40 8.87 5.44 5.84
C VAL A 40 8.98 4.24 6.79
N GLU A 41 9.92 4.25 7.74
CA GLU A 41 10.02 3.19 8.77
C GLU A 41 8.70 3.04 9.56
N LEU A 42 8.08 4.16 9.95
CA LEU A 42 6.79 4.17 10.63
C LEU A 42 5.66 3.66 9.72
N ALA A 43 5.60 4.13 8.47
CA ALA A 43 4.58 3.69 7.52
C ALA A 43 4.68 2.18 7.22
N GLU A 44 5.88 1.62 7.13
CA GLU A 44 6.12 0.18 6.91
C GLU A 44 5.73 -0.64 8.15
N THR A 45 5.99 -0.15 9.35
CA THR A 45 5.51 -0.80 10.59
C THR A 45 3.97 -0.86 10.62
N LEU A 46 3.30 0.23 10.21
CA LEU A 46 1.84 0.27 10.13
C LEU A 46 1.30 -0.62 9.01
N LEU A 47 2.03 -0.73 7.89
CA LEU A 47 1.73 -1.62 6.77
C LEU A 47 1.75 -3.08 7.19
N GLU A 48 2.81 -3.53 7.87
CA GLU A 48 2.92 -4.92 8.34
C GLU A 48 1.72 -5.29 9.24
N LYS A 49 1.37 -4.39 10.16
CA LYS A 49 0.18 -4.58 11.01
C LYS A 49 -1.11 -4.65 10.20
N ALA A 50 -1.30 -3.74 9.25
CA ALA A 50 -2.50 -3.69 8.42
C ALA A 50 -2.65 -4.94 7.53
N VAL A 51 -1.55 -5.40 6.95
CA VAL A 51 -1.50 -6.62 6.12
C VAL A 51 -1.71 -7.87 6.97
N GLY A 52 -1.15 -7.92 8.19
CA GLY A 52 -1.40 -9.02 9.13
C GLY A 52 -2.90 -9.19 9.41
N ILE A 53 -3.59 -8.09 9.76
CA ILE A 53 -5.04 -8.10 9.99
C ILE A 53 -5.82 -8.53 8.74
N TYR A 54 -5.41 -8.05 7.56
CA TYR A 54 -6.05 -8.44 6.30
C TYR A 54 -5.89 -9.94 6.01
N ASN A 55 -4.67 -10.46 6.16
CA ASN A 55 -4.35 -11.86 5.92
C ASN A 55 -5.07 -12.79 6.92
N GLU A 56 -5.16 -12.39 8.19
CA GLU A 56 -5.93 -13.12 9.21
C GLU A 56 -7.41 -13.23 8.79
N LYS A 57 -8.04 -12.10 8.44
CA LYS A 57 -9.42 -12.07 7.94
C LYS A 57 -9.60 -12.93 6.68
N ALA A 58 -8.68 -12.81 5.72
CA ALA A 58 -8.73 -13.59 4.48
C ALA A 58 -8.65 -15.10 4.75
N SER A 59 -7.89 -15.51 5.77
CA SER A 59 -7.84 -16.90 6.21
C SER A 59 -9.17 -17.39 6.79
N GLU A 60 -9.83 -16.60 7.63
CA GLU A 60 -11.15 -16.93 8.18
C GLU A 60 -12.18 -17.10 7.06
N ASP A 61 -12.24 -16.13 6.16
CA ASP A 61 -13.20 -16.10 5.05
C ASP A 61 -12.97 -17.28 4.10
N PHE A 62 -11.70 -17.66 3.88
CA PHE A 62 -11.36 -18.85 3.08
C PHE A 62 -11.83 -20.15 3.72
N VAL A 63 -11.62 -20.31 5.04
CA VAL A 63 -12.09 -21.50 5.78
C VAL A 63 -13.62 -21.60 5.71
N GLU A 64 -14.33 -20.48 5.90
CA GLU A 64 -15.78 -20.44 5.80
C GLU A 64 -16.27 -20.79 4.37
N PHE A 65 -15.60 -20.24 3.35
CA PHE A 65 -15.91 -20.52 1.95
C PHE A 65 -15.72 -22.00 1.60
N MET A 66 -14.60 -22.61 2.00
CA MET A 66 -14.31 -24.02 1.73
C MET A 66 -15.27 -24.96 2.48
N ALA A 67 -15.65 -24.61 3.71
CA ALA A 67 -16.67 -25.35 4.46
C ALA A 67 -18.04 -25.34 3.74
N LYS A 68 -18.40 -24.22 3.10
CA LYS A 68 -19.63 -24.09 2.29
C LYS A 68 -19.50 -24.71 0.90
N ASN A 69 -18.28 -24.88 0.38
CA ASN A 69 -18.01 -25.32 -0.99
C ASN A 69 -16.95 -26.45 -1.03
N PRO A 70 -17.23 -27.64 -0.48
CA PRO A 70 -16.23 -28.70 -0.32
C PRO A 70 -15.68 -29.27 -1.64
N ALA A 71 -16.35 -29.03 -2.77
CA ALA A 71 -15.88 -29.43 -4.11
C ALA A 71 -15.03 -28.34 -4.81
N SER A 72 -14.84 -27.18 -4.19
CA SER A 72 -14.04 -26.09 -4.77
C SER A 72 -12.55 -26.46 -4.84
N ASN A 73 -11.87 -26.03 -5.90
CA ASN A 73 -10.44 -26.22 -6.12
C ASN A 73 -9.64 -24.91 -6.01
N TRP A 74 -10.19 -23.91 -5.30
CA TRP A 74 -9.56 -22.60 -5.18
C TRP A 74 -8.22 -22.66 -4.44
N ALA A 75 -7.20 -22.05 -5.04
CA ALA A 75 -5.85 -21.99 -4.46
C ALA A 75 -5.78 -20.87 -3.42
N GLN A 76 -5.35 -21.22 -2.21
CA GLN A 76 -5.19 -20.33 -1.07
C GLN A 76 -4.21 -19.17 -1.35
N THR A 77 -3.22 -19.39 -2.23
CA THR A 77 -2.10 -18.46 -2.48
C THR A 77 -2.50 -17.11 -3.08
N ASP A 78 -3.68 -17.01 -3.69
CA ASP A 78 -4.15 -15.77 -4.32
C ASP A 78 -4.82 -14.81 -3.32
N LEU A 79 -5.01 -15.24 -2.07
CA LEU A 79 -5.76 -14.50 -1.05
C LEU A 79 -4.87 -13.71 -0.08
N PHE A 80 -3.60 -14.07 0.03
CA PHE A 80 -2.69 -13.50 1.01
C PHE A 80 -1.74 -12.48 0.38
N ILE A 81 -1.45 -11.43 1.14
CA ILE A 81 -0.46 -10.42 0.78
C ILE A 81 0.87 -10.79 1.43
N GLU A 82 1.87 -11.06 0.58
CA GLU A 82 3.27 -11.30 0.97
C GLU A 82 4.13 -10.10 0.52
N LEU A 83 4.42 -9.19 1.45
CA LEU A 83 4.96 -7.85 1.18
C LEU A 83 6.31 -7.81 0.44
N ASP A 84 7.11 -8.87 0.52
CA ASP A 84 8.41 -9.04 -0.14
C ASP A 84 8.30 -9.19 -1.67
N LYS A 85 7.13 -9.61 -2.16
CA LYS A 85 6.85 -9.77 -3.59
C LYS A 85 6.54 -8.46 -4.31
N TYR A 86 6.26 -7.38 -3.56
CA TYR A 86 5.71 -6.16 -4.14
C TYR A 86 6.77 -5.12 -4.49
N TYR A 87 6.56 -4.51 -5.64
CA TYR A 87 7.07 -3.19 -5.98
C TYR A 87 6.20 -2.13 -5.30
N ARG A 88 6.80 -1.01 -4.92
CA ARG A 88 6.20 -0.02 -4.02
C ARG A 88 6.36 1.39 -4.55
N GLN A 89 5.29 2.17 -4.48
CA GLN A 89 5.31 3.61 -4.69
C GLN A 89 4.93 4.32 -3.40
N TYR A 90 5.70 5.31 -3.00
CA TYR A 90 5.45 6.15 -1.82
C TYR A 90 5.15 7.56 -2.28
N ILE A 91 4.06 8.15 -1.79
CA ILE A 91 3.67 9.53 -2.08
C ILE A 91 3.51 10.26 -0.73
N PRO A 92 4.53 11.01 -0.28
CA PRO A 92 4.47 11.79 0.95
C PRO A 92 3.61 13.05 0.76
N PHE A 93 2.78 13.39 1.74
CA PHE A 93 1.97 14.61 1.74
C PHE A 93 1.61 15.06 3.15
N LEU A 94 1.18 16.31 3.29
CA LEU A 94 0.55 16.83 4.51
C LEU A 94 -0.96 16.88 4.30
N ASN A 95 -1.74 16.38 5.26
CA ASN A 95 -3.20 16.50 5.21
C ASN A 95 -3.67 17.93 5.55
N GLU A 96 -4.98 18.14 5.60
CA GLU A 96 -5.60 19.45 5.89
C GLU A 96 -5.25 20.02 7.28
N LYS A 97 -4.78 19.17 8.20
CA LYS A 97 -4.33 19.54 9.55
C LYS A 97 -2.82 19.80 9.63
N GLY A 98 -2.10 19.63 8.52
CA GLY A 98 -0.64 19.71 8.49
C GLY A 98 0.05 18.46 9.05
N GLU A 99 -0.67 17.34 9.21
CA GLU A 99 -0.10 16.08 9.68
C GLU A 99 0.53 15.30 8.53
N HIS A 100 1.61 14.58 8.83
CA HIS A 100 2.38 13.80 7.86
C HIS A 100 1.66 12.51 7.45
N CYS A 101 1.54 12.32 6.15
CA CYS A 101 0.85 11.17 5.57
C CYS A 101 1.66 10.54 4.44
N PHE A 102 1.43 9.24 4.26
CA PHE A 102 1.88 8.47 3.09
C PHE A 102 0.67 7.87 2.39
N TRP A 103 0.62 8.06 1.08
CA TRP A 103 -0.14 7.18 0.19
C TRP A 103 0.82 6.20 -0.45
N MET A 104 0.50 4.91 -0.37
CA MET A 104 1.35 3.85 -0.85
C MET A 104 0.61 2.97 -1.85
N ASN A 105 1.29 2.58 -2.93
CA ASN A 105 0.79 1.58 -3.87
C ASN A 105 1.73 0.39 -3.92
N PHE A 106 1.15 -0.79 -4.12
CA PHE A 106 1.85 -2.05 -4.16
C PHE A 106 1.44 -2.83 -5.40
N PHE A 107 2.41 -3.40 -6.11
CA PHE A 107 2.14 -4.29 -7.24
C PHE A 107 3.17 -5.40 -7.43
N CYS A 108 2.74 -6.59 -7.84
CA CYS A 108 3.62 -7.77 -7.96
C CYS A 108 4.71 -7.68 -9.05
N ARG A 109 4.53 -6.80 -10.05
CA ARG A 109 5.44 -6.69 -11.21
C ARG A 109 5.50 -5.26 -11.72
N PRO A 110 6.62 -4.79 -12.28
CA PRO A 110 6.73 -3.42 -12.76
C PRO A 110 5.76 -3.19 -13.92
N VAL A 111 5.08 -2.04 -13.93
CA VAL A 111 4.08 -1.68 -14.95
C VAL A 111 4.44 -0.34 -15.56
N GLY A 112 4.71 -0.30 -16.87
CA GLY A 112 5.07 0.94 -17.56
C GLY A 112 6.16 1.74 -16.85
N ASN A 113 5.99 3.06 -16.80
CA ASN A 113 6.90 3.99 -16.12
C ASN A 113 6.55 4.15 -14.63
N TRP A 114 6.38 3.03 -13.90
CA TRP A 114 5.95 3.04 -12.50
C TRP A 114 6.87 3.83 -11.55
N LYS A 115 8.13 4.11 -11.92
CA LYS A 115 8.99 4.98 -11.10
C LYS A 115 8.66 6.48 -11.24
N LEU A 116 7.85 6.85 -12.24
CA LEU A 116 7.51 8.23 -12.57
C LEU A 116 6.02 8.53 -12.39
N HIS A 117 5.15 7.55 -12.63
CA HIS A 117 3.71 7.72 -12.58
C HIS A 117 3.03 6.70 -11.68
N ARG A 118 1.98 7.15 -10.98
CA ARG A 118 1.16 6.30 -10.11
C ARG A 118 0.60 5.13 -10.91
N VAL A 119 0.81 3.91 -10.40
CA VAL A 119 0.16 2.72 -10.97
C VAL A 119 -1.29 2.72 -10.51
N GLU A 120 -2.20 2.72 -11.48
CA GLU A 120 -3.65 2.61 -11.29
C GLU A 120 -4.15 1.41 -12.09
N VAL A 121 -4.89 0.52 -11.43
CA VAL A 121 -5.50 -0.64 -12.10
C VAL A 121 -6.96 -0.76 -11.68
N LYS A 122 -7.80 -1.25 -12.60
CA LYS A 122 -9.25 -1.45 -12.37
C LYS A 122 -9.57 -2.81 -11.75
N ALA A 123 -8.80 -3.84 -12.11
CA ALA A 123 -8.89 -5.18 -11.57
C ALA A 123 -7.47 -5.76 -11.46
N GLY A 124 -7.19 -6.53 -10.42
CA GLY A 124 -5.83 -6.97 -10.15
C GLY A 124 -5.65 -8.01 -9.04
N GLY A 125 -6.69 -8.26 -8.24
CA GLY A 125 -6.60 -9.10 -7.06
C GLY A 125 -5.60 -8.55 -6.03
N THR A 126 -5.15 -9.45 -5.16
CA THR A 126 -4.12 -9.19 -4.14
C THR A 126 -2.82 -8.65 -4.73
N CYS A 127 -2.54 -8.88 -6.01
CA CYS A 127 -1.35 -8.33 -6.67
C CYS A 127 -1.36 -6.82 -6.87
N TYR A 128 -2.46 -6.12 -6.57
CA TYR A 128 -2.52 -4.67 -6.61
C TYR A 128 -3.34 -4.13 -5.45
N PHE A 129 -2.68 -3.35 -4.59
CA PHE A 129 -3.40 -2.65 -3.53
C PHE A 129 -2.79 -1.28 -3.24
N SER A 130 -3.61 -0.42 -2.65
CA SER A 130 -3.21 0.88 -2.13
C SER A 130 -3.58 1.02 -0.68
N ILE A 131 -2.80 1.78 0.08
CA ILE A 131 -3.06 2.03 1.49
C ILE A 131 -2.58 3.42 1.87
N GLY A 132 -3.31 4.05 2.78
CA GLY A 132 -3.02 5.39 3.28
C GLY A 132 -2.78 5.39 4.79
N PHE A 133 -1.70 6.04 5.21
CA PHE A 133 -1.35 6.22 6.62
C PHE A 133 -1.12 7.67 6.96
N ASN A 134 -1.57 8.06 8.15
CA ASN A 134 -1.13 9.24 8.86
C ASN A 134 -0.13 8.78 9.93
N ILE A 135 1.13 9.17 9.79
CA ILE A 135 2.21 8.66 10.64
C ILE A 135 2.29 9.41 11.97
N ASP A 136 1.79 10.65 12.04
CA ASP A 136 1.74 11.41 13.29
C ASP A 136 0.74 10.82 14.28
N THR A 137 -0.38 10.29 13.78
CA THR A 137 -1.44 9.69 14.61
C THR A 137 -1.40 8.16 14.63
N GLY A 138 -0.56 7.54 13.79
CA GLY A 138 -0.50 6.09 13.60
C GLY A 138 -1.77 5.48 12.98
N LYS A 139 -2.61 6.30 12.33
CA LYS A 139 -3.91 5.86 11.80
C LYS A 139 -3.83 5.52 10.32
N ARG A 140 -4.46 4.40 9.95
CA ARG A 140 -4.79 4.05 8.57
C ARG A 140 -6.12 4.70 8.17
N PHE A 141 -6.22 5.26 6.96
CA PHE A 141 -7.48 5.85 6.48
C PHE A 141 -8.09 5.15 5.26
N ASP A 142 -7.34 4.35 4.51
CA ASP A 142 -7.86 3.54 3.40
C ASP A 142 -6.98 2.31 3.18
N PHE A 143 -7.57 1.16 2.85
CA PHE A 143 -6.87 -0.03 2.34
C PHE A 143 -7.71 -0.61 1.19
N LEU A 144 -7.26 -0.37 -0.03
CA LEU A 144 -7.94 -0.73 -1.26
C LEU A 144 -7.21 -1.90 -1.90
N VAL A 145 -7.72 -3.11 -1.72
CA VAL A 145 -7.27 -4.27 -2.52
C VAL A 145 -8.15 -4.32 -3.76
N ASN A 146 -7.55 -4.21 -4.94
CA ASN A 146 -8.33 -4.25 -6.17
C ASN A 146 -8.87 -5.67 -6.35
N GLY A 147 -10.19 -5.83 -6.41
CA GLY A 147 -10.82 -7.13 -6.61
C GLY A 147 -10.40 -7.79 -7.94
N LYS A 148 -10.60 -9.10 -8.03
CA LYS A 148 -10.85 -9.74 -9.34
C LYS A 148 -12.35 -9.54 -9.59
N GLU A 149 -12.73 -8.88 -10.67
CA GLU A 149 -14.13 -8.91 -11.15
C GLU A 149 -14.53 -10.33 -11.54
#